data_AF-A0A354DKS3-F1
#
_entry.id   AF-A0A354DKS3-F1
#
_cell.length_a   1.000
_cell.length_b   1.000
_cell.length_c   1.000
_cell.angle_alpha   90.00
_cell.angle_beta   90.00
_cell.angle_gamma   90.00
#
_symmetry.space_group_name_H-M   'P 1'
#
loop_
_entity.id
_entity.type
_entity.pdbx_description
1 polymer ?
#
loop_
_entity_poly.entity_id
_entity_poly.type
_entity_poly.pdbx_seq_one_letter_code
_entity_poly.pdbx_strand_id
1 'polypeptide(L)'
;MSILQHLMSLLQKDQQLFIREVYRELLNRVPNVMELNQHSQLLSLGSSKLEIIKNVLMSNEALTLYKVPLHTVNGVNRTIADIIRTFFNKDIYTFVKNCYKEIMGLHQMAIDIQKHQFLTDGQQRIKFIMTLIERKNLLRNNFSRPGVRGASQRFYDRYYTTAWQWINETKLLDHFNSLKQEKMFQGNPPKTIDSSIVFDHGDKMVTQPFITIIPGGKYIGANHGVVLTPDGKIVKDLSHEMFDKYNMQYTGGYNPTTSYLPGNIVVLHSYFSYNYFHWLFDVVSRLDYIKT
;
A
#
# COMPACT_ATOMS: atom_id res chain seq x y z
N MET A 1 6.51 -2.35 15.16
CA MET A 1 6.04 -2.86 13.85
C MET A 1 4.59 -3.32 13.99
N SER A 2 3.67 -2.91 13.11
CA SER A 2 2.24 -3.26 13.16
C SER A 2 1.95 -4.66 12.59
N ILE A 3 0.81 -5.28 12.93
CA ILE A 3 0.42 -6.58 12.36
C ILE A 3 0.52 -6.57 10.82
N LEU A 4 0.08 -5.48 10.18
CA LEU A 4 0.22 -5.31 8.72
C LEU A 4 1.67 -5.40 8.24
N GLN A 5 2.60 -4.73 8.92
CA GLN A 5 4.02 -4.74 8.56
C GLN A 5 4.64 -6.13 8.72
N HIS A 6 4.29 -6.86 9.79
CA HIS A 6 4.70 -8.26 9.98
C HIS A 6 4.18 -9.14 8.83
N LEU A 7 2.89 -9.05 8.51
CA LEU A 7 2.28 -9.80 7.41
C LEU A 7 2.92 -9.47 6.05
N MET A 8 3.24 -8.20 5.80
CA MET A 8 3.92 -7.77 4.57
C MET A 8 5.31 -8.40 4.44
N SER A 9 6.08 -8.43 5.55
CA SER A 9 7.39 -9.09 5.60
C SER A 9 7.27 -10.60 5.38
N LEU A 10 6.30 -11.27 6.01
CA LEU A 10 6.06 -12.71 5.82
C LEU A 10 5.84 -13.06 4.35
N LEU A 11 5.01 -12.28 3.66
CA LEU A 11 4.64 -12.56 2.27
C LEU A 11 5.81 -12.45 1.28
N GLN A 12 6.89 -11.75 1.63
CA GLN A 12 8.10 -11.61 0.81
C GLN A 12 9.10 -12.76 0.96
N LYS A 13 8.99 -13.57 2.01
CA LYS A 13 9.94 -14.66 2.31
C LYS A 13 9.83 -15.82 1.32
N ASP A 14 10.88 -16.60 1.14
CA ASP A 14 10.82 -17.87 0.40
C ASP A 14 9.85 -18.86 1.07
N GLN A 15 9.54 -19.96 0.41
CA GLN A 15 8.53 -20.90 0.85
C GLN A 15 8.80 -21.51 2.25
N GLN A 16 10.01 -22.00 2.51
CA GLN A 16 10.32 -22.68 3.77
C GLN A 16 10.42 -21.68 4.92
N LEU A 17 11.10 -20.55 4.68
CA LEU A 17 11.22 -19.48 5.66
C LEU A 17 9.86 -18.86 5.96
N PHE A 18 8.99 -18.70 4.96
CA PHE A 18 7.62 -18.24 5.14
C PHE A 18 6.85 -19.11 6.14
N ILE A 19 6.85 -20.44 5.98
CA ILE A 19 6.08 -21.34 6.87
C ILE A 19 6.61 -21.25 8.30
N ARG A 20 7.94 -21.30 8.49
CA ARG A 20 8.55 -21.18 9.82
C ARG A 20 8.17 -19.87 10.50
N GLU A 21 8.20 -18.78 9.75
CA GLU A 21 7.94 -17.44 10.28
C GLU A 21 6.44 -17.23 10.51
N VAL A 22 5.54 -17.86 9.76
CA VAL A 22 4.10 -17.84 10.05
C VAL A 22 3.80 -18.43 11.43
N TYR A 23 4.39 -19.58 11.74
CA TYR A 23 4.25 -20.20 13.06
C TYR A 23 4.88 -19.36 14.15
N ARG A 24 6.07 -18.77 13.89
CA ARG A 24 6.71 -17.88 14.87
C ARG A 24 5.83 -16.67 15.17
N GLU A 25 5.33 -16.03 14.11
CA GLU A 25 4.55 -14.80 14.24
C GLU A 25 3.16 -15.03 14.82
N LEU A 26 2.46 -16.11 14.45
CA LEU A 26 1.07 -16.35 14.84
C LEU A 26 0.92 -17.26 16.06
N LEU A 27 1.91 -18.11 16.37
CA LEU A 27 1.83 -19.11 17.43
C LEU A 27 2.99 -19.05 18.43
N ASN A 28 3.94 -18.11 18.29
CA ASN A 28 5.12 -18.01 19.15
C ASN A 28 5.97 -19.28 19.23
N ARG A 29 5.99 -20.09 18.16
CA ARG A 29 6.79 -21.32 18.08
C ARG A 29 7.23 -21.62 16.65
N VAL A 30 8.02 -22.67 16.47
CA VAL A 30 8.44 -23.20 15.17
C VAL A 30 7.54 -24.40 14.81
N PRO A 31 7.22 -24.65 13.53
CA PRO A 31 6.45 -25.84 13.15
C PRO A 31 7.28 -27.10 13.36
N ASN A 32 6.62 -28.21 13.68
CA ASN A 32 7.26 -29.52 13.63
C ASN A 32 7.45 -29.98 12.16
N VAL A 33 8.17 -31.10 11.97
CA VAL A 33 8.49 -31.62 10.62
C VAL A 33 7.24 -31.96 9.81
N MET A 34 6.21 -32.52 10.46
CA MET A 34 4.96 -32.89 9.79
C MET A 34 4.19 -31.65 9.31
N GLU A 35 4.04 -30.64 10.18
CA GLU A 35 3.40 -29.35 9.87
C GLU A 35 4.13 -28.62 8.73
N LEU A 36 5.47 -28.60 8.78
CA LEU A 36 6.30 -27.98 7.75
C LEU A 36 6.11 -28.68 6.39
N ASN A 37 6.12 -30.02 6.39
CA ASN A 37 5.93 -30.82 5.18
C ASN A 37 4.52 -30.64 4.60
N GLN A 38 3.49 -30.69 5.44
CA GLN A 38 2.10 -30.52 5.03
C GLN A 38 1.87 -29.14 4.38
N HIS A 39 2.31 -28.06 5.02
CA HIS A 39 2.15 -26.72 4.44
C HIS A 39 3.03 -26.48 3.22
N SER A 40 4.21 -27.10 3.15
CA SER A 40 5.06 -27.06 1.95
C SER A 40 4.39 -27.76 0.77
N GLN A 41 3.77 -28.92 1.00
CA GLN A 41 2.99 -29.61 -0.02
C GLN A 41 1.80 -28.76 -0.48
N LEU A 42 1.03 -28.17 0.44
CA LEU A 42 -0.09 -27.30 0.08
C LEU A 42 0.34 -26.13 -0.83
N LEU A 43 1.45 -25.46 -0.52
CA LEU A 43 1.99 -24.39 -1.36
C LEU A 43 2.45 -24.91 -2.73
N SER A 44 3.09 -26.09 -2.78
CA SER A 44 3.51 -26.71 -4.04
C SER A 44 2.33 -27.09 -4.95
N LEU A 45 1.18 -27.42 -4.35
CA LEU A 45 -0.08 -27.72 -5.03
C LEU A 45 -0.86 -26.46 -5.43
N GLY A 46 -0.29 -25.26 -5.24
CA GLY A 46 -0.89 -23.98 -5.65
C GLY A 46 -1.73 -23.28 -4.59
N SER A 47 -1.72 -23.75 -3.33
CA SER A 47 -2.36 -23.00 -2.23
C SER A 47 -1.67 -21.64 -2.05
N SER A 48 -2.44 -20.60 -1.73
CA SER A 48 -1.85 -19.29 -1.52
C SER A 48 -1.22 -19.19 -0.12
N LYS A 49 -0.22 -18.31 0.03
CA LYS A 49 0.33 -17.94 1.35
C LYS A 49 -0.75 -17.42 2.31
N LEU A 50 -1.77 -16.73 1.79
CA LEU A 50 -2.90 -16.27 2.60
C LEU A 50 -3.70 -17.44 3.17
N GLU A 51 -3.84 -18.53 2.41
CA GLU A 51 -4.53 -19.74 2.88
C GLU A 51 -3.77 -20.40 4.03
N ILE A 52 -2.43 -20.40 3.97
CA ILE A 52 -1.61 -20.91 5.07
C ILE A 52 -1.76 -20.03 6.31
N ILE A 53 -1.71 -18.69 6.15
CA ILE A 53 -1.96 -17.74 7.25
C ILE A 53 -3.35 -17.98 7.86
N LYS A 54 -4.37 -18.16 7.02
CA LYS A 54 -5.74 -18.46 7.44
C LYS A 54 -5.81 -19.73 8.28
N ASN A 55 -5.23 -20.83 7.78
CA ASN A 55 -5.26 -22.12 8.46
C ASN A 55 -4.61 -22.06 9.85
N VAL A 56 -3.47 -21.38 9.95
CA VAL A 56 -2.76 -21.21 11.23
C VAL A 56 -3.51 -20.27 12.17
N LEU A 57 -3.96 -19.11 11.68
CA LEU A 57 -4.66 -18.10 12.49
C LEU A 57 -6.01 -18.61 13.03
N MET A 58 -6.72 -19.41 12.23
CA MET A 58 -8.04 -19.96 12.56
C MET A 58 -7.97 -21.25 13.37
N SER A 59 -6.79 -21.74 13.72
CA SER A 59 -6.60 -22.97 14.48
C SER A 59 -7.07 -22.86 15.94
N ASN A 60 -7.42 -24.00 16.55
CA ASN A 60 -7.73 -24.06 17.99
C ASN A 60 -6.53 -23.66 18.86
N GLU A 61 -5.32 -23.91 18.37
CA GLU A 61 -4.08 -23.52 19.04
C GLU A 61 -3.96 -21.99 19.11
N ALA A 62 -4.15 -21.28 17.99
CA ALA A 62 -4.17 -19.82 17.96
C ALA A 62 -5.24 -19.25 18.90
N LEU A 63 -6.44 -19.84 18.90
CA LEU A 63 -7.51 -19.45 19.82
C LEU A 63 -7.12 -19.60 21.29
N THR A 64 -6.48 -20.71 21.63
CA THR A 64 -6.04 -20.98 23.01
C THR A 64 -4.96 -19.96 23.40
N LEU A 65 -4.01 -19.69 22.51
CA LEU A 65 -2.93 -18.73 22.73
C LEU A 65 -3.45 -17.30 22.92
N TYR A 66 -4.36 -16.84 22.05
CA TYR A 66 -4.84 -15.45 22.07
C TYR A 66 -5.74 -15.13 23.27
N LYS A 67 -6.39 -16.15 23.84
CA LYS A 67 -7.16 -16.02 25.08
C LYS A 67 -6.27 -15.79 26.31
N VAL A 68 -4.98 -16.10 26.27
CA VAL A 68 -4.07 -15.81 27.38
C VAL A 68 -3.58 -14.37 27.26
N PRO A 69 -4.00 -13.43 28.14
CA PRO A 69 -3.62 -12.03 28.03
C PRO A 69 -2.10 -11.87 28.12
N LEU A 70 -1.57 -10.87 27.43
CA LEU A 70 -0.19 -10.44 27.58
C LEU A 70 -0.20 -8.98 28.04
N HIS A 71 0.22 -8.75 29.29
CA HIS A 71 0.13 -7.44 29.93
C HIS A 71 1.34 -6.53 29.64
N THR A 72 2.48 -7.13 29.28
CA THR A 72 3.72 -6.42 28.94
C THR A 72 4.37 -7.05 27.70
N VAL A 73 4.63 -6.23 26.68
CA VAL A 73 5.32 -6.66 25.45
C VAL A 73 6.72 -6.07 25.50
N ASN A 74 7.76 -6.89 25.42
CA ASN A 74 9.12 -6.39 25.16
C ASN A 74 9.15 -5.76 23.76
N GLY A 75 9.32 -4.43 23.69
CA GLY A 75 9.06 -3.63 22.50
C GLY A 75 9.93 -3.93 21.27
N VAL A 76 11.01 -4.70 21.42
CA VAL A 76 12.01 -4.94 20.37
C VAL A 76 11.70 -6.16 19.50
N ASN A 77 11.00 -7.18 20.02
CA ASN A 77 10.75 -8.46 19.33
C ASN A 77 9.30 -8.95 19.52
N ARG A 78 8.31 -8.09 19.29
CA ARG A 78 6.89 -8.49 19.39
C ARG A 78 6.47 -9.30 18.16
N THR A 79 5.80 -10.43 18.35
CA THR A 79 5.17 -11.17 17.25
C THR A 79 3.74 -10.68 16.98
N ILE A 80 3.12 -11.09 15.87
CA ILE A 80 1.69 -10.87 15.64
C ILE A 80 0.84 -11.42 16.81
N ALA A 81 1.17 -12.61 17.32
CA ALA A 81 0.48 -13.23 18.45
C ALA A 81 0.55 -12.35 19.70
N ASP A 82 1.72 -11.81 20.04
CA ASP A 82 1.89 -10.93 21.19
C ASP A 82 1.03 -9.67 21.05
N ILE A 83 1.01 -9.09 19.85
CA ILE A 83 0.20 -7.89 19.56
C ILE A 83 -1.28 -8.20 19.76
N ILE A 84 -1.79 -9.28 19.17
CA ILE A 84 -3.19 -9.71 19.31
C ILE A 84 -3.53 -9.89 20.79
N ARG A 85 -2.69 -10.58 21.55
CA ARG A 85 -2.91 -10.87 22.98
C ARG A 85 -3.03 -9.63 23.88
N THR A 86 -2.51 -8.47 23.47
CA THR A 86 -2.68 -7.22 24.25
C THR A 86 -4.10 -6.67 24.23
N PHE A 87 -4.88 -6.97 23.18
CA PHE A 87 -6.23 -6.43 23.00
C PHE A 87 -7.31 -7.50 22.79
N PHE A 88 -6.94 -8.77 22.61
CA PHE A 88 -7.86 -9.86 22.27
C PHE A 88 -8.98 -10.07 23.29
N ASN A 89 -8.73 -9.82 24.57
CA ASN A 89 -9.71 -9.96 25.66
C ASN A 89 -10.30 -8.63 26.15
N LYS A 90 -10.01 -7.51 25.48
CA LYS A 90 -10.56 -6.21 25.85
C LYS A 90 -12.04 -6.10 25.46
N ASP A 91 -12.70 -5.04 25.89
CA ASP A 91 -14.06 -4.73 25.46
C ASP A 91 -14.15 -4.62 23.93
N ILE A 92 -15.36 -4.78 23.38
CA ILE A 92 -15.59 -4.82 21.92
C ILE A 92 -15.02 -3.58 21.23
N TYR A 93 -15.21 -2.40 21.81
CA TYR A 93 -14.73 -1.16 21.22
C TYR A 93 -13.19 -1.16 21.13
N THR A 94 -12.51 -1.46 22.24
CA THR A 94 -11.05 -1.52 22.29
C THR A 94 -10.49 -2.61 21.36
N PHE A 95 -11.12 -3.78 21.31
CA PHE A 95 -10.74 -4.86 20.42
C PHE A 95 -10.81 -4.42 18.94
N VAL A 96 -11.96 -3.89 18.51
CA VAL A 96 -12.20 -3.45 17.13
C VAL A 96 -11.26 -2.32 16.74
N LYS A 97 -11.08 -1.32 17.63
CA LYS A 97 -10.17 -0.19 17.42
C LYS A 97 -8.75 -0.64 17.16
N ASN A 98 -8.22 -1.56 17.97
CA ASN A 98 -6.86 -2.07 17.79
C ASN A 98 -6.74 -2.94 16.54
N CYS A 99 -7.75 -3.73 16.17
CA CYS A 99 -7.74 -4.48 14.91
C CYS A 99 -7.60 -3.54 13.70
N TYR A 100 -8.41 -2.48 13.63
CA TYR A 100 -8.33 -1.51 12.53
C TYR A 100 -6.99 -0.75 12.52
N LYS A 101 -6.47 -0.37 13.69
CA LYS A 101 -5.15 0.26 13.79
C LYS A 101 -4.04 -0.66 13.28
N GLU A 102 -3.97 -1.88 13.77
CA GLU A 102 -2.86 -2.80 13.53
C GLU A 102 -2.89 -3.45 12.15
N ILE A 103 -4.08 -3.74 11.60
CA ILE A 103 -4.27 -4.45 10.33
C ILE A 103 -4.52 -3.47 9.17
N MET A 104 -5.30 -2.41 9.40
CA MET A 104 -5.67 -1.46 8.35
C MET A 104 -4.82 -0.18 8.35
N GLY A 105 -4.12 0.12 9.45
CA GLY A 105 -3.35 1.36 9.63
C GLY A 105 -4.21 2.57 10.04
N LEU A 106 -5.46 2.33 10.44
CA LEU A 106 -6.42 3.41 10.75
C LEU A 106 -6.30 3.85 12.22
N HIS A 107 -5.80 5.06 12.44
CA HIS A 107 -5.54 5.60 13.78
C HIS A 107 -6.76 6.30 14.39
N GLN A 108 -7.66 6.82 13.56
CA GLN A 108 -8.89 7.48 13.96
C GLN A 108 -10.05 6.94 13.11
N MET A 109 -11.03 6.32 13.77
CA MET A 109 -12.24 5.83 13.13
C MET A 109 -13.38 5.88 14.13
N ALA A 110 -14.54 6.41 13.73
CA ALA A 110 -15.77 6.22 14.46
C ALA A 110 -16.17 4.74 14.37
N ILE A 111 -16.24 4.04 15.51
CA ILE A 111 -16.65 2.63 15.58
C ILE A 111 -18.10 2.60 16.01
N ASP A 112 -18.94 2.13 15.12
CA ASP A 112 -20.33 1.80 15.43
C ASP A 112 -20.36 0.46 16.17
N ILE A 113 -20.45 0.53 17.50
CA ILE A 113 -20.43 -0.66 18.37
C ILE A 113 -21.61 -1.59 18.06
N GLN A 114 -22.77 -1.06 17.62
CA GLN A 114 -23.95 -1.89 17.34
C GLN A 114 -23.66 -2.91 16.23
N LYS A 115 -22.89 -2.52 15.21
CA LYS A 115 -22.47 -3.41 14.12
C LYS A 115 -21.48 -4.50 14.56
N HIS A 116 -20.94 -4.43 15.77
CA HIS A 116 -19.89 -5.31 16.27
C HIS A 116 -20.29 -6.06 17.56
N GLN A 117 -21.55 -6.00 17.96
CA GLN A 117 -22.05 -6.70 19.16
C GLN A 117 -21.87 -8.23 19.09
N PHE A 118 -21.74 -8.78 17.88
CA PHE A 118 -21.47 -10.20 17.66
C PHE A 118 -20.03 -10.63 17.97
N LEU A 119 -19.16 -9.80 18.58
CA LEU A 119 -17.76 -10.13 18.88
C LEU A 119 -17.54 -10.52 20.35
N THR A 120 -18.46 -11.32 20.90
CA THR A 120 -18.47 -11.71 22.30
C THR A 120 -17.62 -12.94 22.59
N ASP A 121 -17.41 -13.81 21.60
CA ASP A 121 -16.56 -15.00 21.73
C ASP A 121 -15.23 -14.89 20.97
N GLY A 122 -14.25 -15.69 21.40
CA GLY A 122 -12.92 -15.68 20.81
C GLY A 122 -12.87 -16.17 19.35
N GLN A 123 -13.74 -17.10 18.94
CA GLN A 123 -13.79 -17.56 17.55
C GLN A 123 -14.30 -16.46 16.62
N GLN A 124 -15.32 -15.71 17.03
CA GLN A 124 -15.82 -14.53 16.31
C GLN A 124 -14.73 -13.47 16.18
N ARG A 125 -13.95 -13.23 17.23
CA ARG A 125 -12.81 -12.30 17.21
C ARG A 125 -11.71 -12.73 16.23
N ILE A 126 -11.34 -14.00 16.21
CA ILE A 126 -10.36 -14.50 15.23
C ILE A 126 -10.91 -14.39 13.80
N LYS A 127 -12.17 -14.79 13.59
CA LYS A 127 -12.84 -14.62 12.29
C LYS A 127 -12.80 -13.17 11.84
N PHE A 128 -13.07 -12.23 12.75
CA PHE A 128 -13.01 -10.81 12.46
C PHE A 128 -11.61 -10.32 12.06
N ILE A 129 -10.57 -10.73 12.79
CA ILE A 129 -9.17 -10.45 12.43
C ILE A 129 -8.87 -11.01 11.03
N MET A 130 -9.26 -12.25 10.76
CA MET A 130 -9.05 -12.87 9.44
C MET A 130 -9.79 -12.11 8.35
N THR A 131 -11.05 -11.73 8.54
CA THR A 131 -11.83 -10.93 7.59
C THR A 131 -11.14 -9.60 7.27
N LEU A 132 -10.54 -8.94 8.26
CA LEU A 132 -9.78 -7.70 8.03
C LEU A 132 -8.49 -7.95 7.25
N ILE A 133 -7.77 -9.05 7.55
CA ILE A 133 -6.57 -9.45 6.79
C ILE A 133 -6.95 -9.80 5.35
N GLU A 134 -7.99 -10.60 5.13
CA GLU A 134 -8.50 -10.92 3.79
C GLU A 134 -8.94 -9.66 3.06
N ARG A 135 -9.67 -8.76 3.71
CA ARG A 135 -10.05 -7.47 3.11
C ARG A 135 -8.81 -6.68 2.71
N LYS A 136 -7.85 -6.47 3.62
CA LYS A 136 -6.59 -5.75 3.30
C LYS A 136 -5.79 -6.46 2.21
N ASN A 137 -5.81 -7.79 2.17
CA ASN A 137 -5.10 -8.56 1.17
C ASN A 137 -5.85 -8.66 -0.17
N LEU A 138 -7.17 -8.60 -0.21
CA LEU A 138 -7.96 -8.45 -1.45
C LEU A 138 -7.67 -7.09 -2.09
N LEU A 139 -7.49 -6.07 -1.25
CA LEU A 139 -7.01 -4.75 -1.65
C LEU A 139 -5.55 -4.72 -2.08
N ARG A 140 -4.80 -5.80 -1.86
CA ARG A 140 -3.44 -6.00 -2.36
C ARG A 140 -3.41 -6.96 -3.57
N ASN A 141 -4.20 -8.02 -3.56
CA ASN A 141 -4.24 -9.10 -4.55
C ASN A 141 -5.10 -8.76 -5.78
N ASN A 142 -6.07 -7.85 -5.66
CA ASN A 142 -6.63 -7.16 -6.83
C ASN A 142 -5.55 -6.34 -7.58
N PHE A 143 -4.36 -6.19 -6.98
CA PHE A 143 -3.15 -5.60 -7.57
C PHE A 143 -1.99 -6.63 -7.63
N SER A 144 -2.19 -7.90 -7.28
CA SER A 144 -1.14 -8.94 -7.18
C SER A 144 -1.73 -10.37 -7.18
N ARG A 145 -2.21 -10.87 -8.32
CA ARG A 145 -2.33 -12.33 -8.55
C ARG A 145 -1.52 -12.74 -9.79
N PRO A 146 -0.40 -13.45 -9.64
CA PRO A 146 0.26 -14.17 -10.71
C PRO A 146 -0.47 -15.51 -10.90
N GLY A 147 -1.01 -15.78 -12.10
CA GLY A 147 -1.55 -17.11 -12.41
C GLY A 147 -2.61 -17.21 -13.50
N VAL A 148 -3.21 -16.09 -13.95
CA VAL A 148 -4.14 -16.12 -15.09
C VAL A 148 -3.49 -15.33 -16.23
N ARG A 149 -3.00 -16.04 -17.26
CA ARG A 149 -2.32 -15.52 -18.47
C ARG A 149 -3.20 -14.61 -19.37
N GLY A 150 -4.17 -13.89 -18.80
CA GLY A 150 -4.95 -12.84 -19.47
C GLY A 150 -5.30 -11.65 -18.57
N ALA A 151 -4.94 -11.65 -17.28
CA ALA A 151 -5.30 -10.58 -16.35
C ALA A 151 -4.20 -9.52 -16.15
N SER A 152 -2.93 -9.84 -16.44
CA SER A 152 -1.85 -8.85 -16.44
C SER A 152 -2.13 -7.75 -17.47
N GLN A 153 -2.63 -8.13 -18.65
CA GLN A 153 -3.03 -7.18 -19.69
C GLN A 153 -4.14 -6.24 -19.17
N ARG A 154 -5.17 -6.77 -18.51
CA ARG A 154 -6.28 -5.98 -17.94
C ARG A 154 -5.93 -5.09 -16.74
N PHE A 155 -4.78 -5.29 -16.09
CA PHE A 155 -4.31 -4.44 -14.99
C PHE A 155 -3.49 -3.25 -15.51
N TYR A 156 -2.63 -3.50 -16.51
CA TYR A 156 -2.02 -2.42 -17.31
C TYR A 156 -3.07 -1.64 -18.12
N ASP A 157 -4.24 -2.23 -18.37
CA ASP A 157 -5.38 -1.53 -18.99
C ASP A 157 -6.12 -0.56 -18.06
N ARG A 158 -5.77 -0.41 -16.78
CA ARG A 158 -6.51 0.48 -15.84
C ARG A 158 -5.78 1.76 -15.46
N TYR A 159 -4.47 1.82 -15.65
CA TYR A 159 -3.68 3.02 -15.40
C TYR A 159 -2.35 2.98 -16.15
N TYR A 160 -1.85 4.15 -16.50
CA TYR A 160 -0.48 4.34 -16.95
C TYR A 160 0.41 4.57 -15.73
N THR A 161 1.53 3.86 -15.66
CA THR A 161 2.49 3.97 -14.54
C THR A 161 3.12 5.35 -14.52
N THR A 162 3.42 5.88 -15.71
CA THR A 162 3.94 7.22 -15.89
C THR A 162 3.20 7.96 -16.99
N ALA A 163 3.19 9.29 -16.93
CA ALA A 163 2.74 10.12 -18.05
C ALA A 163 3.55 9.83 -19.33
N TRP A 164 4.84 9.49 -19.19
CA TRP A 164 5.68 9.08 -20.31
C TRP A 164 5.20 7.79 -20.98
N GLN A 165 4.79 6.79 -20.19
CA GLN A 165 4.21 5.55 -20.71
C GLN A 165 2.95 5.86 -21.53
N TRP A 166 2.07 6.70 -21.00
CA TRP A 166 0.83 7.10 -21.69
C TRP A 166 1.08 7.75 -23.05
N ILE A 167 2.00 8.72 -23.12
CA ILE A 167 2.32 9.43 -24.37
C ILE A 167 2.85 8.47 -25.43
N ASN A 168 3.79 7.60 -25.04
CA ASN A 168 4.39 6.64 -25.97
C ASN A 168 3.38 5.62 -26.49
N GLU A 169 2.50 5.11 -25.63
CA GLU A 169 1.49 4.12 -26.02
C GLU A 169 0.37 4.72 -26.88
N THR A 170 -0.05 5.96 -26.60
CA THR A 170 -1.11 6.63 -27.36
C THR A 170 -0.62 7.33 -28.62
N LYS A 171 0.71 7.38 -28.83
CA LYS A 171 1.37 8.08 -29.94
C LYS A 171 0.98 9.56 -30.05
N LEU A 172 0.56 10.17 -28.95
CA LEU A 172 0.20 11.59 -28.86
C LEU A 172 1.43 12.49 -28.70
N LEU A 173 2.48 12.22 -29.49
CA LEU A 173 3.75 12.95 -29.45
C LEU A 173 3.58 14.43 -29.85
N ASP A 174 2.52 14.76 -30.60
CA ASP A 174 2.19 16.15 -30.96
C ASP A 174 1.76 17.00 -29.74
N HIS A 175 1.45 16.36 -28.62
CA HIS A 175 1.10 17.01 -27.35
C HIS A 175 2.25 17.00 -26.34
N PHE A 176 3.41 16.49 -26.74
CA PHE A 176 4.61 16.38 -25.93
C PHE A 176 5.60 17.49 -26.26
N ASN A 177 6.01 18.24 -25.24
CA ASN A 177 7.08 19.23 -25.35
C ASN A 177 8.19 18.86 -24.35
N SER A 178 9.33 18.41 -24.87
CA SER A 178 10.54 18.25 -24.06
C SER A 178 11.13 19.63 -23.76
N LEU A 179 11.55 19.87 -22.52
CA LEU A 179 11.94 21.23 -22.10
C LEU A 179 13.43 21.39 -21.84
N LYS A 180 14.13 20.32 -21.43
CA LYS A 180 15.59 20.32 -21.18
C LYS A 180 16.20 18.98 -21.58
N GLN A 181 17.47 18.95 -21.97
CA GLN A 181 18.17 17.69 -22.26
C GLN A 181 18.46 16.91 -20.97
N GLU A 182 18.57 15.59 -21.10
CA GLU A 182 19.08 14.75 -20.02
C GLU A 182 20.48 15.21 -19.60
N LYS A 183 20.74 15.23 -18.30
CA LYS A 183 22.05 15.65 -17.80
C LYS A 183 22.49 14.76 -16.65
N MET A 184 23.76 14.36 -16.69
CA MET A 184 24.44 13.80 -15.53
C MET A 184 24.64 14.89 -14.48
N PHE A 185 24.01 14.74 -13.33
CA PHE A 185 24.31 15.53 -12.15
C PHE A 185 25.45 14.85 -11.39
N GLN A 186 26.60 15.50 -11.32
CA GLN A 186 27.73 15.01 -10.55
C GLN A 186 27.57 15.38 -9.08
N GLY A 187 27.31 14.37 -8.25
CA GLY A 187 27.11 14.55 -6.82
C GLY A 187 28.44 14.58 -6.09
N ASN A 188 28.94 15.78 -5.76
CA ASN A 188 30.10 15.90 -4.89
C ASN A 188 29.77 15.34 -3.49
N PRO A 189 30.76 14.76 -2.77
CA PRO A 189 30.58 14.36 -1.38
C PRO A 189 30.08 15.55 -0.55
N PRO A 190 29.04 15.36 0.30
CA PRO A 190 28.55 16.46 1.12
C PRO A 190 29.59 16.85 2.15
N LYS A 191 29.69 18.16 2.41
CA LYS A 191 30.52 18.70 3.47
C LYS A 191 29.78 18.52 4.80
N THR A 192 30.36 17.76 5.72
CA THR A 192 29.79 17.50 7.05
C THR A 192 30.83 17.82 8.13
N ILE A 193 30.35 18.26 9.29
CA ILE A 193 31.19 18.45 10.49
C ILE A 193 31.51 17.11 11.16
N ASP A 194 30.72 16.08 10.88
CA ASP A 194 30.86 14.74 11.42
C ASP A 194 31.23 13.77 10.29
N SER A 195 32.51 13.36 10.27
CA SER A 195 33.06 12.45 9.27
C SER A 195 32.61 10.99 9.46
N SER A 196 31.90 10.67 10.54
CA SER A 196 31.33 9.33 10.75
C SER A 196 30.03 9.13 9.98
N ILE A 197 29.37 10.21 9.55
CA ILE A 197 28.12 10.16 8.78
C ILE A 197 28.45 10.05 7.30
N VAL A 198 28.24 8.85 6.75
CA VAL A 198 28.38 8.59 5.32
C VAL A 198 27.04 8.84 4.63
N PHE A 199 26.94 9.96 3.94
CA PHE A 199 25.80 10.26 3.09
C PHE A 199 25.96 9.61 1.72
N ASP A 200 24.87 9.06 1.19
CA ASP A 200 24.80 8.63 -0.20
C ASP A 200 25.04 9.83 -1.13
N HIS A 201 26.07 9.71 -1.95
CA HIS A 201 26.48 10.70 -2.94
C HIS A 201 27.00 9.97 -4.17
N GLY A 202 26.86 10.61 -5.32
CA GLY A 202 27.27 10.03 -6.58
C GLY A 202 26.54 10.66 -7.74
N ASP A 203 26.95 10.25 -8.92
CA ASP A 203 26.41 10.75 -10.16
C ASP A 203 24.98 10.25 -10.35
N LYS A 204 24.04 11.18 -10.58
CA LYS A 204 22.64 10.88 -10.82
C LYS A 204 22.23 11.37 -12.20
N MET A 205 21.62 10.49 -12.99
CA MET A 205 20.95 10.91 -14.22
C MET A 205 19.72 11.73 -13.87
N VAL A 206 19.69 12.98 -14.32
CA VAL A 206 18.47 13.79 -14.33
C VAL A 206 17.78 13.52 -15.65
N THR A 207 16.67 12.78 -15.59
CA THR A 207 15.82 12.48 -16.75
C THR A 207 15.26 13.76 -17.34
N GLN A 208 15.08 13.79 -18.65
CA GLN A 208 14.57 14.95 -19.38
C GLN A 208 13.17 15.34 -18.88
N PRO A 209 12.98 16.57 -18.36
CA PRO A 209 11.65 17.06 -18.01
C PRO A 209 10.84 17.37 -19.27
N PHE A 210 9.53 17.16 -19.18
CA PHE A 210 8.61 17.41 -20.26
C PHE A 210 7.26 17.93 -19.75
N ILE A 211 6.51 18.56 -20.65
CA ILE A 211 5.09 18.83 -20.48
C ILE A 211 4.31 18.01 -21.49
N THR A 212 3.13 17.55 -21.08
CA THR A 212 2.17 16.93 -21.97
C THR A 212 0.78 17.47 -21.76
N ILE A 213 0.01 17.61 -22.83
CA ILE A 213 -1.43 17.88 -22.78
C ILE A 213 -2.16 16.53 -22.82
N ILE A 214 -3.19 16.36 -21.99
CA ILE A 214 -4.12 15.22 -22.02
C ILE A 214 -5.45 15.71 -22.60
N PRO A 215 -5.69 15.61 -23.93
CA PRO A 215 -6.91 16.13 -24.54
C PRO A 215 -8.12 15.40 -23.97
N GLY A 216 -9.10 16.12 -23.41
CA GLY A 216 -10.27 15.50 -22.79
C GLY A 216 -9.99 14.72 -21.49
N GLY A 217 -8.82 14.93 -20.89
CA GLY A 217 -8.49 14.40 -19.57
C GLY A 217 -9.44 14.92 -18.48
N LYS A 218 -9.59 14.14 -17.41
CA LYS A 218 -10.42 14.50 -16.25
C LYS A 218 -9.55 14.55 -15.00
N TYR A 219 -9.80 15.53 -14.14
CA TYR A 219 -9.23 15.58 -12.80
C TYR A 219 -10.35 15.40 -11.78
N ILE A 220 -10.18 14.45 -10.86
CA ILE A 220 -11.17 14.15 -9.82
C ILE A 220 -10.53 14.27 -8.45
N GLY A 221 -11.08 15.14 -7.60
CA GLY A 221 -10.59 15.42 -6.25
C GLY A 221 -10.26 16.91 -6.08
N ALA A 222 -10.11 17.36 -4.83
CA ALA A 222 -9.71 18.73 -4.52
C ALA A 222 -8.19 18.82 -4.35
N ASN A 223 -7.71 18.74 -3.10
CA ASN A 223 -6.29 18.88 -2.75
C ASN A 223 -5.48 17.61 -2.98
N HIS A 224 -6.17 16.47 -3.12
CA HIS A 224 -5.58 15.16 -3.38
C HIS A 224 -6.46 14.55 -4.45
N GLY A 225 -6.10 14.69 -5.73
CA GLY A 225 -6.90 14.21 -6.83
C GLY A 225 -6.21 13.19 -7.70
N VAL A 226 -6.96 12.69 -8.66
CA VAL A 226 -6.55 11.68 -9.62
C VAL A 226 -6.70 12.26 -11.02
N VAL A 227 -5.65 12.10 -11.83
CA VAL A 227 -5.67 12.45 -13.25
C VAL A 227 -6.10 11.23 -14.07
N LEU A 228 -7.12 11.41 -14.89
CA LEU A 228 -7.68 10.40 -15.77
C LEU A 228 -7.48 10.78 -17.23
N THR A 229 -7.10 9.80 -18.04
CA THR A 229 -7.09 9.90 -19.50
C THR A 229 -8.52 9.76 -20.05
N PRO A 230 -8.76 10.09 -21.34
CA PRO A 230 -10.10 10.06 -21.93
C PRO A 230 -10.78 8.69 -21.93
N ASP A 231 -9.96 7.63 -22.04
CA ASP A 231 -10.37 6.23 -21.92
C ASP A 231 -10.64 5.78 -20.47
N GLY A 232 -10.53 6.69 -19.50
CA GLY A 232 -10.86 6.46 -18.10
C GLY A 232 -9.76 5.78 -17.29
N LYS A 233 -8.53 5.69 -17.82
CA LYS A 233 -7.38 5.15 -17.09
C LYS A 233 -6.73 6.21 -16.21
N ILE A 234 -6.15 5.82 -15.08
CA ILE A 234 -5.43 6.73 -14.18
C ILE A 234 -4.02 6.99 -14.70
N VAL A 235 -3.47 8.19 -14.52
CA VAL A 235 -2.03 8.46 -14.68
C VAL A 235 -1.39 8.50 -13.29
N LYS A 236 -0.68 7.42 -12.93
CA LYS A 236 -0.29 7.13 -11.54
C LYS A 236 0.69 8.16 -10.97
N ASP A 237 1.74 8.49 -11.72
CA ASP A 237 2.75 9.49 -11.32
C ASP A 237 2.21 10.93 -11.31
N LEU A 238 0.99 11.19 -11.78
CA LEU A 238 0.31 12.47 -11.61
C LEU A 238 -0.72 12.44 -10.45
N SER A 239 -0.92 11.28 -9.81
CA SER A 239 -1.99 11.02 -8.83
C SER A 239 -1.45 10.68 -7.43
N HIS A 240 -0.33 11.30 -7.05
CA HIS A 240 0.54 10.92 -5.92
C HIS A 240 -0.16 10.80 -4.55
N GLU A 241 -1.03 11.73 -4.18
CA GLU A 241 -1.55 11.82 -2.79
C GLU A 241 -2.78 10.93 -2.55
N MET A 242 -3.47 10.51 -3.61
CA MET A 242 -4.65 9.64 -3.54
C MET A 242 -4.36 8.19 -3.88
N PHE A 243 -3.23 7.90 -4.54
CA PHE A 243 -2.93 6.53 -4.96
C PHE A 243 -2.90 5.57 -3.76
N ASP A 244 -2.20 5.91 -2.68
CA ASP A 244 -2.09 5.00 -1.53
C ASP A 244 -3.20 5.15 -0.48
N LYS A 245 -3.79 6.35 -0.33
CA LYS A 245 -4.79 6.63 0.71
C LYS A 245 -6.23 6.26 0.28
N TYR A 246 -6.50 6.18 -1.03
CA TYR A 246 -7.84 5.96 -1.60
C TYR A 246 -7.87 4.97 -2.77
N ASN A 247 -7.03 3.94 -2.78
CA ASN A 247 -7.09 2.79 -3.72
C ASN A 247 -8.44 2.02 -3.77
N MET A 248 -9.58 2.59 -3.35
CA MET A 248 -10.85 1.88 -3.16
C MET A 248 -12.17 2.65 -3.30
N GLN A 249 -12.22 3.99 -3.26
CA GLN A 249 -13.54 4.65 -3.19
C GLN A 249 -14.12 5.08 -4.54
N TYR A 250 -13.37 4.97 -5.62
CA TYR A 250 -13.85 5.36 -6.95
C TYR A 250 -14.36 4.21 -7.84
N THR A 251 -14.41 2.98 -7.32
CA THR A 251 -15.02 1.84 -8.03
C THR A 251 -16.43 1.49 -7.53
N GLY A 252 -17.04 2.32 -6.67
CA GLY A 252 -18.35 2.02 -6.08
C GLY A 252 -19.16 3.25 -5.68
N GLY A 253 -19.72 3.95 -6.67
CA GLY A 253 -20.91 4.79 -6.47
C GLY A 253 -20.72 6.27 -6.12
N TYR A 254 -19.50 6.82 -6.18
CA TYR A 254 -19.32 8.28 -6.12
C TYR A 254 -19.66 8.89 -7.48
N ASN A 255 -20.80 9.60 -7.58
CA ASN A 255 -21.12 10.49 -8.69
C ASN A 255 -20.64 11.90 -8.30
N PRO A 256 -19.38 12.29 -8.58
CA PRO A 256 -18.98 13.67 -8.36
C PRO A 256 -19.86 14.56 -9.24
N THR A 257 -20.31 15.69 -8.71
CA THR A 257 -20.86 16.76 -9.56
C THR A 257 -19.73 17.19 -10.50
N THR A 258 -19.74 16.71 -11.73
CA THR A 258 -18.74 17.08 -12.74
C THR A 258 -18.97 18.52 -13.16
N SER A 259 -18.04 19.40 -12.81
CA SER A 259 -17.98 20.76 -13.33
C SER A 259 -17.00 20.79 -14.50
N TYR A 260 -17.44 21.31 -15.64
CA TYR A 260 -16.55 21.60 -16.75
C TYR A 260 -15.80 22.90 -16.46
N LEU A 261 -14.47 22.87 -16.54
CA LEU A 261 -13.64 24.05 -16.43
C LEU A 261 -13.14 24.41 -17.84
N PRO A 262 -13.44 25.61 -18.37
CA PRO A 262 -12.98 26.00 -19.68
C PRO A 262 -11.46 26.26 -19.68
N GLY A 263 -10.79 25.82 -20.76
CA GLY A 263 -9.36 26.05 -20.97
C GLY A 263 -8.46 24.90 -20.51
N ASN A 264 -7.14 25.16 -20.53
CA ASN A 264 -6.13 24.20 -20.12
C ASN A 264 -5.93 24.25 -18.61
N ILE A 265 -6.07 23.10 -17.95
CA ILE A 265 -5.79 22.98 -16.51
C ILE A 265 -4.39 22.43 -16.33
N VAL A 266 -3.58 23.11 -15.54
CA VAL A 266 -2.27 22.62 -15.12
C VAL A 266 -2.42 21.89 -13.79
N VAL A 267 -1.98 20.64 -13.75
CA VAL A 267 -1.94 19.83 -12.53
C VAL A 267 -0.57 19.98 -11.88
N LEU A 268 -0.52 20.71 -10.76
CA LEU A 268 0.70 20.95 -9.98
C LEU A 268 0.63 20.18 -8.67
N HIS A 269 1.12 18.94 -8.66
CA HIS A 269 1.13 18.11 -7.46
C HIS A 269 2.53 17.64 -7.10
N SER A 270 2.78 17.53 -5.79
CA SER A 270 3.92 16.83 -5.20
C SER A 270 3.42 15.94 -4.06
N TYR A 271 4.26 15.01 -3.61
CA TYR A 271 4.02 14.32 -2.35
C TYR A 271 4.02 15.33 -1.20
N PHE A 272 3.08 15.20 -0.28
CA PHE A 272 2.97 16.07 0.90
C PHE A 272 2.80 17.55 0.51
N SER A 273 1.95 17.83 -0.48
CA SER A 273 1.67 19.16 -1.02
C SER A 273 1.14 20.16 0.03
N TYR A 274 0.66 19.68 1.18
CA TYR A 274 0.33 20.52 2.33
C TYR A 274 1.54 21.13 3.03
N ASN A 275 2.75 20.67 2.74
CA ASN A 275 3.99 21.15 3.33
C ASN A 275 4.69 22.15 2.39
N TYR A 276 4.91 23.38 2.90
CA TYR A 276 5.54 24.49 2.19
C TYR A 276 6.89 24.13 1.52
N PHE A 277 7.68 23.25 2.13
CA PHE A 277 8.99 22.86 1.57
C PHE A 277 8.86 22.19 0.20
N HIS A 278 7.84 21.34 0.00
CA HIS A 278 7.60 20.69 -1.29
C HIS A 278 7.11 21.69 -2.35
N TRP A 279 6.38 22.73 -1.95
CA TRP A 279 6.03 23.81 -2.87
C TRP A 279 7.28 24.52 -3.38
N LEU A 280 8.20 24.89 -2.50
CA LEU A 280 9.38 25.67 -2.87
C LEU A 280 10.34 24.89 -3.79
N PHE A 281 10.62 23.63 -3.48
CA PHE A 281 11.64 22.86 -4.19
C PHE A 281 11.08 21.99 -5.34
N ASP A 282 9.91 21.38 -5.16
CA ASP A 282 9.36 20.45 -6.14
C ASP A 282 8.38 21.10 -7.11
N VAL A 283 7.50 21.99 -6.62
CA VAL A 283 6.39 22.53 -7.42
C VAL A 283 6.76 23.82 -8.15
N VAL A 284 7.39 24.78 -7.45
CA VAL A 284 7.78 26.07 -8.04
C VAL A 284 8.78 25.87 -9.19
N SER A 285 9.70 24.92 -9.07
CA SER A 285 10.64 24.58 -10.14
C SER A 285 9.93 24.07 -11.41
N ARG A 286 8.71 23.54 -11.29
CA ARG A 286 7.88 23.11 -12.44
C ARG A 286 7.08 24.24 -13.06
N LEU A 287 6.87 25.36 -12.37
CA LEU A 287 6.19 26.54 -12.95
C LEU A 287 6.97 27.17 -14.09
N ASP A 288 8.31 27.10 -14.03
CA ASP A 288 9.20 27.57 -15.09
C ASP A 288 8.88 26.89 -16.43
N TYR A 289 8.54 25.60 -16.38
CA TYR A 289 8.21 24.80 -17.55
C TYR A 289 6.91 25.21 -18.25
N ILE A 290 5.94 25.78 -17.52
CA ILE A 290 4.62 26.13 -18.06
C ILE A 290 4.63 27.49 -18.77
N LYS A 291 5.63 28.33 -18.50
CA LYS A 291 5.75 29.68 -19.08
C LYS A 291 6.36 29.68 -20.48
N THR A 292 7.01 28.59 -20.87
CA THR A 292 7.58 28.33 -22.20
C THR A 292 6.55 27.73 -23.14
#